data_AF-A0A1W7D0V8-F1
#
_entry.id   AF-A0A1W7D0V8-F1
#
_cell.length_a   1.000
_cell.length_b   1.000
_cell.length_c   1.000
_cell.angle_alpha   90.00
_cell.angle_beta   90.00
_cell.angle_gamma   90.00
#
_symmetry.space_group_name_H-M   'P 1'
#
loop_
_entity.id
_entity.type
_entity.pdbx_description
1 polymer ?
#
loop_
_entity_poly.entity_id
_entity_poly.type
_entity_poly.pdbx_seq_one_letter_code
_entity_poly.pdbx_strand_id
1 'polypeptide(L)'
;MNTLWTAMAAIGGPVAAALGSWYAARATRTAAGVTADAHRHAAEVTAGPEERLADLAVFKAAVERVDAENAQLRQRLLTLETLVRAFARHVARLTGQLRDQGIEPCPPPDRVEEYNRTGA
;
A
#
# COMPACT_ATOMS: atom_id res chain seq x y z
N MET A 1 -3.08 22.94 31.79
CA MET A 1 -3.33 21.65 31.11
C MET A 1 -3.27 21.90 29.62
N ASN A 2 -2.39 21.16 28.94
CA ASN A 2 -1.60 21.69 27.84
C ASN A 2 -2.31 21.58 26.48
N THR A 3 -2.72 22.74 25.97
CA THR A 3 -3.24 22.98 24.60
C THR A 3 -2.33 22.46 23.48
N LEU A 4 -1.05 22.22 23.79
CA LEU A 4 -0.06 21.60 22.90
C LEU A 4 -0.37 20.15 22.53
N TRP A 5 -0.99 19.39 23.44
CA TRP A 5 -1.24 17.95 23.23
C TRP A 5 -2.44 17.70 22.31
N THR A 6 -3.50 18.50 22.48
CA THR A 6 -4.68 18.50 21.59
C THR A 6 -4.35 19.00 20.19
N ALA A 7 -3.43 19.95 20.04
CA ALA A 7 -2.97 20.40 18.72
C ALA A 7 -2.21 19.29 17.96
N MET A 8 -1.39 18.49 18.64
CA MET A 8 -0.67 17.38 18.00
C MET A 8 -1.58 16.22 17.56
N ALA A 9 -2.58 15.86 18.38
CA ALA A 9 -3.55 14.82 18.03
C ALA A 9 -4.43 15.23 16.83
N ALA A 10 -4.79 16.51 16.72
CA ALA A 10 -5.56 17.05 15.62
C ALA A 10 -4.80 17.06 14.28
N ILE A 11 -3.46 17.10 14.30
CA ILE A 11 -2.62 17.13 13.10
C ILE A 11 -2.28 15.71 12.61
N GLY A 12 -2.17 14.72 13.51
CA GLY A 12 -1.80 13.34 13.17
C GLY A 12 -2.85 12.58 12.35
N GLY A 13 -4.13 12.74 12.69
CA GLY A 13 -5.25 12.09 11.99
C GLY A 13 -5.37 12.47 10.49
N PRO A 14 -5.37 13.77 10.13
CA PRO A 14 -5.44 14.18 8.73
C PRO A 14 -4.21 13.76 7.92
N VAL A 15 -3.01 13.73 8.50
CA VAL A 15 -1.80 13.31 7.80
C VAL A 15 -1.82 11.82 7.48
N ALA A 16 -2.28 10.96 8.41
CA ALA A 16 -2.42 9.53 8.16
C ALA A 16 -3.51 9.22 7.11
N ALA A 17 -4.64 9.94 7.16
CA ALA A 17 -5.70 9.82 6.16
C ALA A 17 -5.25 10.33 4.78
N ALA A 18 -4.50 11.43 4.73
CA ALA A 18 -3.92 11.96 3.49
C ALA A 18 -2.89 11.00 2.88
N LEU A 19 -2.03 10.39 3.70
CA LEU A 19 -1.05 9.41 3.22
C LEU A 19 -1.73 8.11 2.75
N GLY A 20 -2.76 7.65 3.47
CA GLY A 20 -3.54 6.47 3.07
C GLY A 20 -4.34 6.69 1.78
N SER A 21 -4.98 7.85 1.64
CA SER A 21 -5.72 8.20 0.41
C SER A 21 -4.78 8.49 -0.76
N TRP A 22 -3.62 9.09 -0.53
CA TRP A 22 -2.59 9.27 -1.58
C TRP A 22 -2.02 7.95 -2.06
N TYR A 23 -1.74 7.02 -1.15
CA TYR A 23 -1.26 5.68 -1.50
C TYR A 23 -2.31 4.89 -2.29
N ALA A 24 -3.57 4.90 -1.84
CA ALA A 24 -4.68 4.28 -2.56
C ALA A 24 -4.89 4.91 -3.94
N ALA A 25 -4.89 6.24 -4.04
CA ALA A 25 -5.03 6.94 -5.32
C ALA A 25 -3.87 6.64 -6.30
N ARG A 26 -2.65 6.46 -5.79
CA ARG A 26 -1.48 6.09 -6.61
C ARG A 26 -1.57 4.64 -7.10
N ALA A 27 -2.07 3.73 -6.27
CA ALA A 27 -2.35 2.35 -6.66
C ALA A 27 -3.44 2.28 -7.74
N THR A 28 -4.51 3.06 -7.61
CA THR A 28 -5.60 3.07 -8.60
C THR A 28 -5.17 3.70 -9.93
N ARG A 29 -4.35 4.77 -9.92
CA ARG A 29 -3.85 5.40 -11.16
C ARG A 29 -2.91 4.50 -11.96
N THR A 30 -2.09 3.69 -11.28
CA THR A 30 -1.21 2.73 -11.97
C THR A 30 -2.01 1.59 -12.58
N ALA A 31 -2.99 1.05 -11.86
CA ALA A 31 -3.91 0.05 -12.40
C ALA A 31 -4.73 0.57 -13.60
N ALA A 32 -5.23 1.81 -13.53
CA ALA A 32 -5.99 2.42 -14.61
C ALA A 32 -5.15 2.73 -15.87
N GLY A 33 -3.85 3.01 -15.71
CA GLY A 33 -2.93 3.19 -16.84
C GLY A 33 -2.68 1.87 -17.58
N VAL A 34 -2.44 0.79 -16.84
CA VAL A 34 -2.17 -0.53 -17.42
C VAL A 34 -3.40 -1.07 -18.18
N THR A 35 -4.61 -0.85 -17.66
CA THR A 35 -5.83 -1.26 -18.37
C THR A 35 -6.11 -0.41 -19.60
N ALA A 36 -5.86 0.90 -19.54
CA ALA A 36 -6.04 1.79 -20.70
C ALA A 36 -5.08 1.47 -21.85
N ASP A 37 -3.81 1.17 -21.55
CA ASP A 37 -2.82 0.79 -22.55
C ASP A 37 -3.13 -0.61 -23.13
N ALA A 38 -3.60 -1.55 -22.31
CA ALA A 38 -4.07 -2.85 -22.79
C ALA A 38 -5.25 -2.74 -23.75
N HIS A 39 -6.20 -1.83 -23.49
CA HIS A 39 -7.34 -1.60 -24.38
C HIS A 39 -6.97 -0.91 -25.69
N ARG A 40 -5.97 -0.01 -25.69
CA ARG A 40 -5.46 0.62 -26.93
C ARG A 40 -4.78 -0.40 -27.83
N HIS A 41 -3.90 -1.23 -27.28
CA HIS A 41 -3.23 -2.27 -28.05
C HIS A 41 -4.20 -3.35 -28.55
N ALA A 42 -5.24 -3.70 -27.77
CA ALA A 42 -6.26 -4.63 -28.22
C ALA A 42 -7.10 -4.09 -29.41
N ALA A 43 -7.24 -2.77 -29.54
CA ALA A 43 -7.96 -2.15 -30.66
C ALA A 43 -7.13 -2.10 -31.96
N GLU A 44 -5.81 -2.22 -31.89
CA GLU A 44 -4.90 -2.11 -33.04
C GLU A 44 -4.69 -3.47 -33.77
N VAL A 45 -4.94 -4.61 -33.11
CA VAL A 45 -4.60 -5.96 -33.61
C VAL A 45 -5.71 -6.59 -34.48
N THR A 46 -6.03 -5.96 -35.61
CA THR A 46 -6.90 -6.55 -36.66
C THR A 46 -6.07 -6.91 -37.90
N ALA A 47 -4.97 -7.65 -37.71
CA ALA A 47 -3.91 -7.81 -38.72
C ALA A 47 -3.59 -9.29 -39.07
N GLY A 48 -2.87 -9.52 -40.18
CA GLY A 48 -2.62 -10.81 -40.85
C GLY A 48 -1.74 -11.81 -40.07
N PRO A 49 -1.46 -13.01 -40.60
CA PRO A 49 -0.81 -14.09 -39.85
C PRO A 49 0.64 -13.82 -39.41
N GLU A 50 1.44 -13.08 -40.19
CA GLU A 50 2.81 -12.69 -39.78
C GLU A 50 2.80 -11.58 -38.71
N GLU A 51 1.88 -10.63 -38.84
CA GLU A 51 1.66 -9.57 -37.84
C GLU A 51 1.22 -10.17 -36.50
N ARG A 52 0.37 -11.20 -36.51
CA ARG A 52 0.01 -11.95 -35.30
C ARG A 52 1.21 -12.61 -34.61
N LEU A 53 2.20 -13.11 -35.37
CA LEU A 53 3.40 -13.69 -34.76
C LEU A 53 4.29 -12.62 -34.12
N ALA A 54 4.41 -11.45 -34.75
CA ALA A 54 5.11 -10.29 -34.18
C ALA A 54 4.37 -9.76 -32.93
N ASP A 55 3.05 -9.64 -32.99
CA ASP A 55 2.21 -9.23 -31.87
C ASP A 55 2.32 -10.22 -30.71
N LEU A 56 2.31 -11.53 -30.97
CA LEU A 56 2.52 -12.54 -29.94
C LEU A 56 3.90 -12.42 -29.26
N ALA A 57 4.95 -12.06 -30.01
CA ALA A 57 6.26 -11.82 -29.44
C ALA A 57 6.26 -10.56 -28.55
N VAL A 58 5.63 -9.48 -29.00
CA VAL A 58 5.47 -8.24 -28.22
C VAL A 58 4.62 -8.48 -26.96
N PHE A 59 3.52 -9.21 -27.08
CA PHE A 59 2.66 -9.57 -25.94
C PHE A 59 3.41 -10.42 -24.92
N LYS A 60 4.21 -11.41 -25.36
CA LYS A 60 5.04 -12.20 -24.45
C LYS A 60 6.04 -11.32 -23.70
N ALA A 61 6.74 -10.43 -24.39
CA ALA A 61 7.67 -9.50 -23.77
C ALA A 61 6.96 -8.54 -22.79
N ALA A 62 5.74 -8.11 -23.10
CA ALA A 62 4.94 -7.28 -22.22
C ALA A 62 4.48 -8.02 -20.95
N VAL A 63 4.03 -9.27 -21.08
CA VAL A 63 3.66 -10.13 -19.95
C VAL A 63 4.86 -10.39 -19.05
N GLU A 64 6.01 -10.76 -19.62
CA GLU A 64 7.26 -10.97 -18.86
C GLU A 64 7.68 -9.72 -18.07
N ARG A 65 7.55 -8.53 -18.68
CA ARG A 65 7.82 -7.27 -17.99
C ARG A 65 6.84 -7.02 -16.84
N VAL A 66 5.54 -7.21 -17.07
CA VAL A 66 4.51 -7.02 -16.04
C VAL A 66 4.70 -8.01 -14.89
N ASP A 67 5.07 -9.25 -15.18
CA ASP A 67 5.38 -10.25 -14.15
C ASP A 67 6.60 -9.87 -13.32
N ALA A 68 7.66 -9.35 -13.96
CA ALA A 68 8.84 -8.84 -13.27
C ALA A 68 8.51 -7.63 -12.37
N GLU A 69 7.71 -6.68 -12.87
CA GLU A 69 7.26 -5.53 -12.10
C GLU A 69 6.36 -5.95 -10.92
N ASN A 70 5.43 -6.88 -11.15
CA ASN A 70 4.58 -7.45 -10.10
C ASN A 70 5.41 -8.16 -9.02
N ALA A 71 6.43 -8.92 -9.41
CA ALA A 71 7.34 -9.57 -8.47
C ALA A 71 8.09 -8.53 -7.61
N GLN A 72 8.58 -7.45 -8.23
CA GLN A 72 9.24 -6.36 -7.52
C GLN A 72 8.29 -5.64 -6.56
N LEU A 73 7.05 -5.38 -6.99
CA LEU A 73 6.03 -4.75 -6.14
C LEU A 73 5.66 -5.65 -4.95
N ARG A 74 5.45 -6.95 -5.18
CA ARG A 74 5.20 -7.93 -4.10
C ARG A 74 6.35 -7.94 -3.10
N GLN A 75 7.60 -7.92 -3.55
CA GLN A 75 8.76 -7.87 -2.67
C GLN A 75 8.79 -6.59 -1.82
N ARG A 76 8.46 -5.44 -2.42
CA ARG A 76 8.37 -4.16 -1.70
C ARG A 76 7.24 -4.17 -0.66
N LEU A 77 6.09 -4.76 -0.99
CA LEU A 77 4.97 -4.93 -0.05
C LEU A 77 5.37 -5.81 1.13
N LEU A 78 5.96 -6.98 0.90
CA LEU A 78 6.44 -7.86 1.97
C LEU A 78 7.47 -7.17 2.89
N THR A 79 8.35 -6.36 2.29
CA THR A 79 9.33 -5.57 3.05
C THR A 79 8.62 -4.54 3.93
N LEU A 80 7.64 -3.83 3.38
CA LEU A 80 6.87 -2.82 4.12
C LEU A 80 6.03 -3.46 5.24
N GLU A 81 5.37 -4.57 4.98
CA GLU A 81 4.65 -5.36 6.00
C GLU A 81 5.59 -5.78 7.14
N THR A 82 6.79 -6.25 6.80
CA THR A 82 7.80 -6.65 7.79
C THR A 82 8.24 -5.46 8.65
N LEU A 83 8.46 -4.29 8.03
CA LEU A 83 8.82 -3.06 8.75
C LEU A 83 7.70 -2.58 9.66
N VAL A 84 6.46 -2.54 9.16
CA VAL A 84 5.29 -2.16 9.96
C VAL A 84 5.13 -3.11 11.15
N ARG A 85 5.31 -4.42 10.96
CA ARG A 85 5.26 -5.41 12.05
C ARG A 85 6.42 -5.27 13.04
N ALA A 86 7.61 -4.86 12.59
CA ALA A 86 8.72 -4.54 13.48
C ALA A 86 8.42 -3.29 14.31
N PHE A 87 7.88 -2.24 13.68
CA PHE A 87 7.47 -1.00 14.34
C PHE A 87 6.36 -1.25 15.37
N ALA A 88 5.32 -2.01 15.02
CA ALA A 88 4.24 -2.38 15.94
C ALA A 88 4.76 -3.10 17.19
N ARG A 89 5.71 -4.04 17.02
CA ARG A 89 6.37 -4.73 18.15
C ARG A 89 7.17 -3.77 19.01
N HIS A 90 7.86 -2.80 18.40
CA HIS A 90 8.61 -1.79 19.12
C HIS A 90 7.68 -0.89 19.95
N VAL A 91 6.59 -0.40 19.35
CA VAL A 91 5.57 0.41 20.04
C VAL A 91 4.95 -0.38 21.19
N ALA A 92 4.57 -1.64 20.99
CA ALA A 92 4.01 -2.47 22.06
C ALA A 92 4.97 -2.61 23.27
N ARG A 93 6.28 -2.73 23.01
CA ARG A 93 7.29 -2.75 24.08
C ARG A 93 7.36 -1.42 24.83
N LEU A 94 7.33 -0.30 24.10
CA LEU A 94 7.31 1.03 24.72
C LEU A 94 6.05 1.25 25.56
N THR A 95 4.88 0.84 25.04
CA THR A 95 3.60 0.87 25.77
C THR A 95 3.69 0.05 27.06
N GLY A 96 4.33 -1.12 27.03
CA GLY A 96 4.61 -1.92 28.24
C GLY A 96 5.46 -1.15 29.24
N GLN A 97 6.58 -0.56 28.80
CA GLN A 97 7.46 0.23 29.66
C GLN A 97 6.76 1.45 30.29
N LEU A 98 5.86 2.11 29.54
CA LEU A 98 5.06 3.21 30.09
C LEU A 98 4.13 2.73 31.20
N ARG A 99 3.47 1.58 31.02
CA ARG A 99 2.62 0.98 32.06
C ARG A 99 3.41 0.54 33.28
N ASP A 100 4.61 -0.01 33.09
CA ASP A 100 5.50 -0.37 34.20
C ASP A 100 5.92 0.86 35.04
N GLN A 101 5.96 2.04 34.41
CA GLN A 101 6.21 3.33 35.05
C GLN A 101 4.93 3.98 35.61
N GLY A 102 3.78 3.30 35.54
CA GLY A 102 2.48 3.81 35.98
C GLY A 102 1.87 4.90 35.07
N ILE A 103 2.40 5.07 33.85
CA ILE A 103 1.89 6.03 32.87
C ILE A 103 0.91 5.30 31.94
N GLU A 104 -0.35 5.73 31.94
CA GLU A 104 -1.33 5.15 31.01
C GLU A 104 -1.03 5.61 29.57
N PRO A 105 -0.76 4.68 28.64
CA PRO A 105 -0.54 5.02 27.23
C PRO A 105 -1.80 5.58 26.57
N CYS A 106 -1.62 6.39 25.52
CA CYS A 106 -2.74 6.84 24.70
C CYS A 106 -3.52 5.64 24.13
N PRO A 107 -4.87 5.64 24.18
CA PRO A 107 -5.66 4.57 23.60
C PRO A 107 -5.37 4.43 22.09
N PRO A 108 -5.34 3.19 21.57
CA PRO A 108 -5.16 2.96 20.14
C PRO A 108 -6.36 3.56 19.37
N PRO A 109 -6.15 4.01 18.12
CA PRO A 109 -7.26 4.42 17.26
C PRO A 109 -8.22 3.25 16.97
N ASP A 110 -9.52 3.54 16.81
CA ASP A 110 -10.59 2.54 16.59
C ASP A 110 -10.26 1.50 15.52
N ARG A 111 -9.66 1.94 14.40
CA ARG A 111 -9.28 1.04 13.30
C ARG A 111 -8.23 0.01 13.71
N VAL A 112 -7.29 0.38 14.57
CA VAL A 112 -6.26 -0.54 15.08
C VAL A 112 -6.88 -1.52 16.05
N GLU A 113 -7.82 -1.07 16.88
CA GLU A 113 -8.56 -1.92 17.80
C GLU A 113 -9.46 -2.92 17.05
N GLU A 114 -10.16 -2.45 16.01
CA GLU A 114 -10.93 -3.29 15.10
C GLU A 114 -10.05 -4.35 14.45
N TYR A 115 -8.94 -3.95 13.82
CA TYR A 115 -7.99 -4.87 13.19
C TYR A 115 -7.41 -5.89 14.17
N ASN A 116 -7.07 -5.49 15.41
CA ASN A 116 -6.58 -6.42 16.42
C ASN A 116 -7.65 -7.44 16.86
N ARG A 117 -8.93 -7.06 16.78
CA ARG A 117 -10.06 -7.91 17.14
C ARG A 117 -10.48 -8.84 15.99
N THR A 118 -10.46 -8.37 14.75
CA THR A 118 -10.99 -9.09 13.57
C THR A 118 -9.89 -9.77 12.74
N GLY A 119 -8.66 -9.27 12.81
CA GLY A 119 -7.56 -9.67 11.93
C GLY A 119 -7.69 -9.17 10.49
N ALA A 120 -8.69 -8.33 10.19
CA ALA A 120 -9.04 -7.83 8.86
C ALA A 120 -9.27 -6.32 8.88
#